data_AF-A0A712HRI6-F1
#
_entry.id   AF-A0A712HRI6-F1
#
_cell.length_a   1.000
_cell.length_b   1.000
_cell.length_c   1.000
_cell.angle_alpha   90.00
_cell.angle_beta   90.00
_cell.angle_gamma   90.00
#
_symmetry.space_group_name_H-M   'P 1'
#
loop_
_entity.id
_entity.type
_entity.pdbx_description
1 polymer ?
#
loop_
_entity_poly.entity_id
_entity_poly.type
_entity_poly.pdbx_seq_one_letter_code
_entity_poly.pdbx_strand_id
1 'polypeptide(L)'
;EFRWEDQFNLALDPFTARAYHDETLPQESGKVAHFCSMCGPKFCSMKISQEVRDYAAAQTIEIGMADMSEDFRAKGGEIYLKREEA
;
A
#
# COMPACT_ATOMS: atom_id res chain seq x y z
N GLU A 1 2.32 6.95 -4.45
CA GLU A 1 0.97 6.48 -4.83
C GLU A 1 0.79 6.64 -6.34
N PHE A 2 -0.01 5.79 -6.99
CA PHE A 2 -0.19 5.77 -8.45
C PHE A 2 -1.40 6.60 -8.91
N ARG A 3 -1.47 7.86 -8.46
CA ARG A 3 -2.52 8.81 -8.84
C ARG A 3 -2.08 9.62 -10.06
N TRP A 4 -2.12 9.00 -11.23
CA TRP A 4 -1.55 9.59 -12.46
C TRP A 4 -2.23 10.91 -12.84
N GLU A 5 -3.56 10.98 -12.78
CA GLU A 5 -4.31 12.20 -13.07
C GLU A 5 -3.88 13.38 -12.19
N ASP A 6 -3.76 13.14 -10.89
CA ASP A 6 -3.32 14.17 -9.94
C ASP A 6 -1.88 14.59 -10.23
N GLN A 7 -1.00 13.64 -10.54
CA GLN A 7 0.40 13.94 -10.88
C GLN A 7 0.50 14.78 -12.15
N PHE A 8 -0.31 14.51 -13.17
CA PHE A 8 -0.35 15.35 -14.38
C PHE A 8 -0.86 16.74 -14.06
N ASN A 9 -1.95 16.87 -13.29
CA ASN A 9 -2.55 18.15 -12.94
C ASN A 9 -1.63 19.02 -12.06
N LEU A 10 -0.70 18.41 -11.32
CA LEU A 10 0.31 19.08 -10.52
C LEU A 10 1.59 19.43 -11.31
N ALA A 11 1.75 18.92 -12.53
CA ALA A 11 2.90 19.24 -13.36
C ALA A 11 2.84 20.70 -13.84
N LEU A 12 4.00 21.28 -14.16
CA LEU A 12 4.08 22.63 -14.72
C LEU A 12 3.33 22.73 -16.06
N ASP A 13 3.37 21.65 -16.85
CA ASP A 13 2.58 21.49 -18.07
C ASP A 13 1.83 20.14 -18.03
N PRO A 14 0.57 20.15 -17.57
CA PRO A 14 -0.23 18.94 -17.45
C PRO A 14 -0.50 18.21 -18.78
N PHE A 15 -0.60 18.95 -19.89
CA PHE A 15 -0.93 18.38 -21.19
C PHE A 15 0.24 17.56 -21.74
N THR A 16 1.45 18.11 -21.67
CA THR A 16 2.67 17.41 -22.11
C THR A 16 2.94 16.18 -21.23
N ALA A 17 2.78 16.30 -19.90
CA ALA A 17 2.98 15.17 -18.99
C ALA A 17 2.04 13.99 -19.30
N ARG A 18 0.76 14.28 -19.58
CA ARG A 18 -0.23 13.29 -19.99
C ARG A 18 0.09 12.69 -21.35
N ALA A 19 0.45 13.52 -22.34
CA ALA A 19 0.77 13.07 -23.68
C ALA A 19 1.90 12.04 -23.69
N TYR A 20 3.01 12.31 -22.98
CA TYR A 20 4.15 11.39 -22.91
C TYR A 20 3.83 10.06 -22.24
N HIS A 21 2.97 10.07 -21.21
CA HIS A 21 2.48 8.83 -20.63
C HIS A 21 1.62 8.04 -21.63
N ASP A 22 0.73 8.73 -22.34
CA ASP A 22 -0.29 8.12 -23.20
C ASP A 22 0.23 7.65 -24.55
N GLU A 23 1.40 8.13 -24.99
CA GLU A 23 2.09 7.63 -26.19
C GLU A 23 2.24 6.10 -26.20
N THR A 24 2.39 5.50 -25.02
CA THR A 24 2.62 4.05 -24.85
C THR A 24 1.56 3.35 -24.00
N LEU A 25 0.76 4.11 -23.24
CA LEU A 25 -0.33 3.60 -22.40
C LEU A 25 -1.60 4.46 -22.56
N PRO A 26 -2.22 4.51 -23.77
CA PRO A 26 -3.31 5.42 -24.07
C PRO A 26 -4.63 5.07 -23.37
N GLN A 27 -4.80 3.81 -22.98
CA GLN A 27 -6.02 3.33 -22.34
C GLN A 27 -6.23 3.98 -20.96
N GLU A 28 -7.50 4.23 -20.60
CA GLU A 28 -7.87 4.80 -19.30
C GLU A 28 -7.35 3.96 -18.12
N SER A 29 -7.26 2.64 -18.29
CA SER A 29 -6.68 1.75 -17.29
C SER A 29 -5.19 2.01 -17.01
N GLY A 30 -4.48 2.68 -17.91
CA GLY A 30 -3.11 3.16 -17.69
C GLY A 30 -3.03 4.22 -16.59
N LYS A 31 -4.08 5.04 -16.42
CA LYS A 31 -4.14 6.11 -15.40
C LYS A 31 -4.37 5.61 -13.98
N VAL A 32 -4.78 4.36 -13.84
CA VAL A 32 -4.92 3.66 -12.56
C VAL A 32 -3.88 2.56 -12.38
N ALA A 33 -3.00 2.37 -13.36
CA ALA A 33 -2.00 1.31 -13.34
C ALA A 33 -0.90 1.61 -12.31
N HIS A 34 -0.51 0.58 -11.56
CA HIS A 34 0.61 0.63 -10.62
C HIS A 34 1.97 0.45 -11.31
N PHE A 35 2.14 1.04 -12.49
CA PHE A 35 3.39 1.07 -13.24
C PHE A 35 3.31 2.15 -14.34
N CYS A 36 4.47 2.54 -14.88
CA CYS A 36 4.57 3.32 -16.11
C CYS A 36 5.13 2.46 -17.25
N SER A 37 5.15 3.01 -18.47
CA SER A 37 5.64 2.34 -19.67
C SER A 37 7.14 2.00 -19.63
N MET A 38 7.94 2.64 -18.78
CA MET A 38 9.39 2.39 -18.72
C MET A 38 9.74 1.04 -18.09
N CYS A 39 9.12 0.68 -16.96
CA CYS A 39 9.49 -0.50 -16.18
C CYS A 39 8.47 -1.64 -16.31
N GLY A 40 7.25 -1.33 -16.76
CA GLY A 40 6.18 -2.31 -16.88
C GLY A 40 5.70 -2.90 -15.54
N PRO A 41 4.73 -3.83 -15.58
CA PRO A 41 3.99 -4.27 -14.39
C PRO A 41 4.79 -5.11 -13.39
N LYS A 42 5.91 -5.72 -13.84
CA LYS A 42 6.74 -6.62 -13.03
C LYS A 42 7.95 -5.96 -12.38
N PHE A 43 8.42 -4.84 -12.93
CA PHE A 43 9.69 -4.23 -12.51
C PHE A 43 9.55 -2.77 -12.06
N CYS A 44 8.32 -2.27 -11.87
CA CYS A 44 8.11 -0.94 -11.31
C CYS A 44 8.63 -0.88 -9.87
N SER A 45 9.70 -0.13 -9.64
CA SER A 45 10.36 0.01 -8.34
C SER A 45 9.43 0.55 -7.25
N MET A 46 8.57 1.51 -7.58
CA MET A 46 7.59 2.07 -6.64
C MET A 46 6.58 1.01 -6.18
N LYS A 47 6.11 0.16 -7.11
CA LYS A 47 5.16 -0.92 -6.80
C LYS A 47 5.81 -1.97 -5.90
N ILE A 48 7.00 -2.45 -6.27
CA ILE A 48 7.76 -3.45 -5.49
C ILE A 48 8.03 -2.90 -4.08
N SER A 49 8.42 -1.62 -3.96
CA SER A 49 8.66 -0.99 -2.67
C SER A 49 7.39 -0.93 -1.81
N GLN A 50 6.22 -0.75 -2.42
CA GLN A 50 4.94 -0.80 -1.70
C GLN A 50 4.64 -2.21 -1.22
N GLU A 51 4.77 -3.22 -2.09
CA GLU A 51 4.54 -4.63 -1.75
C GLU A 51 5.44 -5.09 -0.59
N VAL A 52 6.71 -4.67 -0.57
CA VAL A 52 7.63 -4.97 0.55
C VAL A 52 7.18 -4.31 1.86
N ARG A 53 6.73 -3.05 1.81
CA ARG A 53 6.20 -2.36 3.01
C ARG A 53 4.95 -3.04 3.54
N ASP A 54 4.03 -3.42 2.65
CA ASP A 54 2.78 -4.08 3.01
C ASP A 54 3.04 -5.46 3.61
N TYR A 55 3.99 -6.22 3.03
CA TYR A 55 4.43 -7.50 3.59
C TYR A 55 4.99 -7.35 5.00
N ALA A 56 5.90 -6.40 5.23
CA ALA A 56 6.48 -6.17 6.54
C ALA A 56 5.43 -5.73 7.58
N ALA A 57 4.47 -4.90 7.17
CA ALA A 57 3.35 -4.49 8.02
C ALA A 57 2.45 -5.69 8.38
N ALA A 58 2.11 -6.55 7.41
CA ALA A 58 1.31 -7.75 7.64
C ALA A 58 2.00 -8.71 8.63
N GLN A 59 3.31 -8.94 8.47
CA GLN A 59 4.07 -9.76 9.41
C GLN A 59 4.04 -9.19 10.84
N THR A 60 4.15 -7.87 10.98
CA THR A 60 4.09 -7.20 12.29
C THR A 60 2.72 -7.39 12.94
N ILE A 61 1.64 -7.29 12.16
CA ILE A 61 0.27 -7.51 12.63
C ILE A 61 0.07 -8.97 13.06
N GLU A 62 0.53 -9.95 12.27
CA GLU A 62 0.38 -11.36 12.62
C GLU A 62 1.08 -11.72 13.93
N ILE A 63 2.30 -11.23 14.14
CA ILE A 63 3.06 -11.43 15.39
C ILE A 63 2.30 -10.77 16.56
N GLY A 64 1.92 -9.50 16.42
CA GLY A 64 1.18 -8.82 17.47
C GLY A 64 -0.16 -9.49 17.80
N MET A 65 -0.87 -10.02 16.80
CA MET A 65 -2.11 -10.78 17.02
C MET A 65 -1.85 -12.13 17.71
N ALA A 66 -0.73 -12.80 17.42
CA ALA A 66 -0.32 -14.01 18.12
C ALA A 66 -0.02 -13.73 19.59
N ASP A 67 0.78 -12.70 19.87
CA ASP A 67 1.12 -12.28 21.24
C ASP A 67 -0.15 -11.93 22.05
N MET A 68 -1.04 -11.13 21.47
CA MET A 68 -2.32 -10.79 22.12
C MET A 68 -3.23 -12.01 22.32
N SER A 69 -3.17 -13.00 21.42
CA SER A 69 -3.92 -14.25 21.57
C SER A 69 -3.35 -15.14 22.68
N GLU A 70 -2.02 -15.15 22.85
CA GLU A 70 -1.36 -15.83 23.97
C GLU A 70 -1.72 -15.15 25.29
N ASP A 71 -1.62 -13.82 25.37
CA ASP A 71 -2.01 -13.03 26.53
C ASP A 71 -3.47 -13.25 26.92
N PHE A 72 -4.37 -13.29 25.94
CA PHE A 72 -5.79 -13.56 26.18
C PHE A 72 -6.00 -14.95 26.79
N ARG A 73 -5.33 -15.98 26.26
CA ARG A 73 -5.39 -17.33 26.82
C ARG A 73 -4.77 -17.41 28.21
N ALA A 74 -3.65 -16.73 28.44
CA ALA A 74 -2.96 -16.68 29.73
C ALA A 74 -3.81 -16.01 30.82
N LYS A 75 -4.61 -15.01 30.45
CA LYS A 75 -5.57 -14.34 31.34
C LYS A 75 -6.91 -15.07 31.48
N GLY A 76 -6.98 -16.34 31.06
CA GLY A 76 -8.16 -17.19 31.25
C GLY A 76 -9.20 -17.12 30.13
N GLY A 77 -8.92 -16.42 29.03
CA GLY A 77 -9.84 -16.28 27.90
C GLY A 77 -11.07 -15.42 28.21
N GLU A 78 -10.95 -14.51 29.18
CA GLU A 78 -12.02 -13.60 29.57
C GLU A 78 -12.00 -12.31 28.76
N ILE A 79 -13.15 -11.93 28.20
CA ILE A 79 -13.31 -10.67 27.46
C ILE A 79 -13.26 -9.46 28.41
N TYR A 80 -13.72 -9.63 29.65
CA TYR A 80 -13.81 -8.57 30.65
C TYR A 80 -12.87 -8.85 31.81
N LEU A 81 -11.72 -8.18 31.83
CA LEU A 81 -10.78 -8.27 32.95
C LEU A 81 -11.25 -7.37 34.09
N LYS A 82 -11.15 -7.87 35.33
CA LYS A 82 -11.36 -7.03 36.51
C LYS A 82 -10.26 -5.98 36.55
N ARG A 83 -10.64 -4.75 36.87
CA ARG A 83 -9.70 -3.64 37.03
C ARG A 83 -8.77 -3.97 38.20
N GLU A 84 -7.46 -4.01 37.95
CA GLU A 84 -6.47 -4.20 39.01
C GLU A 84 -6.58 -3.03 40.01
N GLU A 85 -6.78 -3.35 41.28
CA GLU A 85 -6.70 -2.38 42.37
C GLU A 85 -5.21 -2.10 42.63
N ALA A 86 -4.79 -0.85 42.38
CA ALA A 86 -3.42 -0.37 42.57
C ALA A 86 -3.08 -0.21 44.07
#